data_AF-A0A4R4R361-F1
#
_entry.id   AF-A0A4R4R361-F1
#
_cell.length_a   1.000
_cell.length_b   1.000
_cell.length_c   1.000
_cell.angle_alpha   90.00
_cell.angle_beta   90.00
_cell.angle_gamma   90.00
#
_symmetry.space_group_name_H-M   'P 1'
#
loop_
_entity.id
_entity.type
_entity.pdbx_description
1 polymer ?
#
loop_
_entity_poly.entity_id
_entity_poly.type
_entity_poly.pdbx_seq_one_letter_code
_entity_poly.pdbx_strand_id
1 'polypeptide(L)'
;MLTEVERVYRHGGAGPAMATFGAALGMRGGEDGAAGAPEDPELLAMFARFERNTDFFVGYEVPSFGRSLHDLDALRASSARITLAAGEESAGEPPNQAAHVLAGHLGTKAETYPGDHGGFGTEAEAFAQDGRDVLGVLTGAPGHAPRESGTRPHADPIAWLCEFAPL
;
A
#
# COMPACT_ATOMS: atom_id res chain seq x y z
N MET A 1 1.48 -6.22 -16.92
CA MET A 1 0.29 -5.96 -16.07
C MET A 1 0.01 -4.46 -15.97
N LEU A 2 0.82 -3.68 -15.25
CA LEU A 2 0.55 -2.24 -15.04
C LEU A 2 0.63 -1.39 -16.32
N THR A 3 1.46 -1.78 -17.30
CA THR A 3 1.47 -1.17 -18.65
C THR A 3 0.12 -1.30 -19.39
N GLU A 4 -0.61 -2.38 -19.14
CA GLU A 4 -1.93 -2.59 -19.73
C GLU A 4 -2.98 -1.67 -19.07
N VAL A 5 -2.90 -1.48 -17.75
CA VAL A 5 -3.74 -0.52 -17.03
C VAL A 5 -3.52 0.90 -17.57
N GLU A 6 -2.25 1.30 -17.75
CA GLU A 6 -1.91 2.59 -18.36
C GLU A 6 -2.46 2.73 -19.79
N ARG A 7 -2.34 1.67 -20.60
CA ARG A 7 -2.88 1.65 -21.96
C ARG A 7 -4.40 1.82 -21.94
N VAL A 8 -5.11 1.08 -21.09
CA VAL A 8 -6.57 1.17 -20.98
C VAL A 8 -7.00 2.55 -20.49
N TYR A 9 -6.31 3.12 -19.49
CA TYR A 9 -6.58 4.48 -19.01
C TYR A 9 -6.51 5.51 -20.15
N ARG A 10 -5.45 5.47 -20.97
CA ARG A 10 -5.27 6.43 -22.08
C ARG A 10 -6.39 6.38 -23.13
N HIS A 11 -7.10 5.27 -23.28
CA HIS A 11 -8.13 5.10 -24.31
C HIS A 11 -9.56 5.10 -23.74
N GLY A 12 -9.74 4.71 -22.48
CA GLY A 12 -11.05 4.49 -21.86
C GLY A 12 -11.28 5.19 -20.53
N GLY A 13 -10.29 5.91 -20.00
CA GLY A 13 -10.38 6.61 -18.71
C GLY A 13 -10.34 5.68 -17.48
N ALA A 14 -10.63 6.24 -16.31
CA ALA A 14 -10.43 5.58 -15.02
C ALA A 14 -11.25 4.29 -14.83
N GLY A 15 -12.54 4.28 -15.19
CA GLY A 15 -13.42 3.14 -14.95
C GLY A 15 -12.90 1.82 -15.57
N PRO A 16 -12.69 1.75 -16.90
CA PRO A 16 -12.12 0.57 -17.56
C PRO A 16 -10.71 0.22 -17.04
N ALA A 17 -9.91 1.22 -16.70
CA ALA A 17 -8.56 1.01 -16.16
C ALA A 17 -8.60 0.37 -14.77
N MET A 18 -9.53 0.80 -13.90
CA MET A 18 -9.75 0.22 -12.58
C MET A 18 -10.29 -1.19 -12.65
N ALA A 19 -11.17 -1.50 -13.61
CA ALA A 19 -11.61 -2.88 -13.85
C ALA A 19 -10.42 -3.78 -14.24
N THR A 20 -9.53 -3.28 -15.10
CA THR A 20 -8.30 -4.00 -15.51
C THR A 20 -7.35 -4.17 -14.33
N PHE A 21 -7.17 -3.12 -13.53
CA PHE A 21 -6.32 -3.12 -12.34
C PHE A 21 -6.82 -4.10 -11.27
N GLY A 22 -8.12 -4.08 -10.97
CA GLY A 22 -8.76 -4.97 -9.99
C GLY A 22 -8.63 -6.44 -10.39
N ALA A 23 -8.93 -6.77 -11.64
CA ALA A 23 -8.74 -8.13 -12.17
C ALA A 23 -7.28 -8.60 -12.03
N ALA A 24 -6.34 -7.69 -12.24
CA ALA A 24 -4.92 -7.99 -12.17
C ALA A 24 -4.37 -8.13 -10.74
N LEU A 25 -4.97 -7.42 -9.77
CA LEU A 25 -4.66 -7.60 -8.35
C LEU A 25 -5.39 -8.79 -7.71
N GLY A 26 -6.25 -9.49 -8.46
CA GLY A 26 -7.12 -10.50 -7.87
C GLY A 26 -8.18 -9.91 -6.93
N MET A 27 -8.35 -8.58 -6.93
CA MET A 27 -9.45 -7.92 -6.25
C MET A 27 -10.72 -8.34 -6.99
N ARG A 28 -11.43 -9.32 -6.41
CA ARG A 28 -12.74 -9.70 -6.92
C ARG A 28 -13.61 -8.46 -6.75
N GLY A 29 -14.02 -7.88 -7.88
CA GLY A 29 -14.73 -6.62 -7.91
C GLY A 29 -15.76 -6.58 -6.81
N GLY A 30 -15.59 -5.65 -5.87
CA GLY A 30 -16.74 -5.11 -5.17
C GLY A 30 -17.62 -4.60 -6.28
N GLU A 31 -18.66 -5.35 -6.60
CA GLU A 31 -19.81 -4.84 -7.30
C GLU A 31 -20.14 -3.55 -6.57
N ASP A 32 -19.86 -2.43 -7.23
CA ASP A 32 -20.38 -1.12 -6.86
C ASP A 32 -21.89 -1.32 -6.88
N GLY A 33 -22.42 -1.79 -5.77
CA GLY A 33 -23.83 -1.87 -5.53
C GLY A 33 -24.30 -0.47 -5.81
N ALA A 34 -25.12 -0.33 -6.85
CA ALA A 34 -25.81 0.90 -7.15
C ALA A 34 -26.78 1.17 -5.99
N ALA A 35 -26.25 1.52 -4.82
CA ALA A 35 -26.92 2.35 -3.87
C ALA A 35 -27.14 3.67 -4.62
N GLY A 36 -28.39 4.08 -4.73
CA GLY A 36 -28.75 5.31 -5.42
C GLY A 36 -27.86 6.47 -4.98
N ALA A 37 -27.67 7.46 -5.86
CA ALA A 37 -26.86 8.63 -5.57
C ALA A 37 -27.23 9.16 -4.16
N PRO A 38 -26.26 9.29 -3.24
CA PRO A 38 -26.56 9.76 -1.90
C PRO A 38 -27.19 11.14 -1.98
N GLU A 39 -28.34 11.32 -1.36
CA GLU A 39 -29.00 12.63 -1.30
C GLU A 39 -28.32 13.56 -0.28
N ASP A 40 -27.52 12.99 0.63
CA ASP A 40 -26.72 13.73 1.60
C ASP A 40 -25.55 14.46 0.90
N PRO A 41 -25.47 15.80 1.00
CA PRO A 41 -24.37 16.58 0.43
C PRO A 41 -22.97 16.13 0.89
N GLU A 42 -22.82 15.63 2.11
CA GLU A 42 -21.53 15.16 2.62
C GLU A 42 -21.09 13.88 1.92
N LEU A 43 -22.01 12.93 1.79
CA LEU A 43 -21.79 11.70 1.03
C LEU A 43 -21.49 12.02 -0.44
N LEU A 44 -22.25 12.91 -1.07
CA LEU A 44 -21.99 13.33 -2.45
C LEU A 44 -20.58 13.92 -2.63
N ALA A 45 -20.14 14.76 -1.67
CA ALA A 45 -18.79 15.32 -1.68
C ALA A 45 -17.71 14.25 -1.44
N MET A 46 -18.00 13.20 -0.66
CA MET A 46 -17.10 12.06 -0.48
C MET A 46 -16.97 11.25 -1.78
N PHE A 47 -18.07 10.91 -2.46
CA PHE A 47 -18.02 10.19 -3.74
C PHE A 47 -17.28 11.00 -4.81
N ALA A 48 -17.55 12.29 -4.93
CA ALA A 48 -16.82 13.14 -5.87
C ALA A 48 -15.31 13.21 -5.57
N ARG A 49 -14.90 13.12 -4.30
CA ARG A 49 -13.48 13.00 -3.90
C ARG A 49 -12.92 11.64 -4.28
N PHE A 50 -13.64 10.57 -3.99
CA PHE A 50 -13.23 9.21 -4.34
C PHE A 50 -13.04 9.02 -5.85
N GLU A 51 -13.95 9.55 -6.66
CA GLU A 51 -13.84 9.53 -8.13
C GLU A 51 -12.58 10.26 -8.62
N ARG A 52 -12.32 11.47 -8.10
CA ARG A 52 -11.11 12.24 -8.47
C ARG A 52 -9.83 11.52 -8.04
N ASN A 53 -9.79 10.99 -6.82
CA ASN A 53 -8.64 10.25 -6.32
C ASN A 53 -8.41 8.98 -7.14
N THR A 54 -9.47 8.29 -7.53
CA THR A 54 -9.39 7.08 -8.36
C THR A 54 -8.84 7.38 -9.74
N ASP A 55 -9.30 8.47 -10.39
CA ASP A 55 -8.76 8.90 -11.69
C ASP A 55 -7.28 9.25 -11.61
N PHE A 56 -6.89 10.00 -10.58
CA PHE A 56 -5.49 10.34 -10.33
C PHE A 56 -4.62 9.10 -10.06
N PHE A 57 -5.07 8.22 -9.16
CA PHE A 57 -4.38 6.99 -8.78
C PHE A 57 -4.09 6.12 -10.01
N VAL A 58 -5.11 5.82 -10.82
CA VAL A 58 -4.96 4.89 -11.95
C VAL A 58 -4.24 5.53 -13.13
N GLY A 59 -4.39 6.85 -13.33
CA GLY A 59 -3.77 7.58 -14.44
C GLY A 59 -2.31 7.98 -14.19
N TYR A 60 -1.94 8.23 -12.93
CA TYR A 60 -0.64 8.80 -12.57
C TYR A 60 0.21 7.89 -11.67
N GLU A 61 -0.36 7.35 -10.59
CA GLU A 61 0.41 6.59 -9.60
C GLU A 61 0.69 5.16 -10.07
N VAL A 62 -0.33 4.43 -10.50
CA VAL A 62 -0.23 3.05 -10.99
C VAL A 62 0.85 2.89 -12.08
N PRO A 63 0.91 3.75 -13.11
CA PRO A 63 1.95 3.65 -14.13
C PRO A 63 3.36 3.90 -13.58
N SER A 64 3.49 4.71 -12.53
CA SER A 64 4.78 5.01 -11.91
C SER A 64 5.36 3.78 -11.20
N PHE A 65 4.54 3.01 -10.48
CA PHE A 65 4.97 1.73 -9.91
C PHE A 65 5.40 0.74 -10.99
N GLY A 66 4.66 0.67 -12.10
CA GLY A 66 4.97 -0.24 -13.22
C GLY A 66 6.27 0.06 -13.96
N ARG A 67 6.81 1.28 -13.82
CA ARG A 67 8.08 1.71 -14.44
C ARG A 67 9.26 1.73 -13.46
N SER A 68 8.99 1.58 -12.17
CA SER A 68 10.03 1.61 -11.15
C SER A 68 10.89 0.35 -11.22
N LEU A 69 12.18 0.52 -11.49
CA LEU A 69 13.17 -0.55 -11.41
C LEU A 69 14.07 -0.26 -10.21
N HIS A 70 14.03 -1.13 -9.21
CA HIS A 70 14.88 -1.02 -8.02
C HIS A 70 16.27 -1.56 -8.32
N ASP A 71 17.30 -0.81 -7.90
CA ASP A 71 18.69 -1.27 -7.95
C ASP A 71 18.93 -2.30 -6.85
N LEU A 72 18.77 -3.58 -7.21
CA LEU A 72 18.90 -4.69 -6.29
C LEU A 72 20.33 -4.84 -5.75
N ASP A 73 21.34 -4.44 -6.51
CA ASP A 73 22.73 -4.53 -6.05
C ASP A 73 23.03 -3.46 -5.01
N ALA A 74 22.52 -2.23 -5.21
CA ALA A 74 22.57 -1.19 -4.20
C ALA A 74 21.81 -1.58 -2.93
N LEU A 75 20.63 -2.22 -3.05
CA LEU A 75 19.87 -2.71 -1.89
C LEU A 75 20.64 -3.80 -1.12
N ARG A 76 21.30 -4.73 -1.81
CA ARG A 76 22.15 -5.77 -1.19
C ARG A 76 23.40 -5.19 -0.52
N ALA A 77 24.01 -4.18 -1.13
CA ALA A 77 25.23 -3.55 -0.62
C ALA A 77 24.95 -2.52 0.50
N SER A 78 23.69 -2.12 0.69
CA SER A 78 23.29 -1.15 1.69
C SER A 78 23.59 -1.64 3.10
N SER A 79 24.06 -0.74 3.96
CA SER A 79 24.15 -0.99 5.40
C SER A 79 22.80 -0.89 6.11
N ALA A 80 21.75 -0.46 5.39
CA ALA A 80 20.40 -0.41 5.94
C ALA A 80 19.86 -1.83 6.14
N ARG A 81 19.16 -2.03 7.25
CA ARG A 81 18.39 -3.26 7.46
C ARG A 81 17.08 -3.16 6.69
N ILE A 82 16.86 -4.10 5.78
CA ILE A 82 15.64 -4.17 4.97
C ILE A 82 14.84 -5.38 5.44
N THR A 83 13.71 -5.12 6.08
CA THR A 83 12.71 -6.14 6.43
C THR A 83 11.56 -6.05 5.44
N LEU A 84 11.17 -7.19 4.88
CA LEU A 84 10.02 -7.30 3.99
C LEU A 84 8.93 -8.03 4.75
N ALA A 85 7.77 -7.42 4.90
CA ALA A 85 6.62 -8.01 5.57
C ALA A 85 5.52 -8.31 4.56
N ALA A 86 4.85 -9.43 4.74
CA ALA A 86 3.70 -9.85 3.93
C ALA A 86 2.57 -10.33 4.85
N GLY A 87 1.35 -9.88 4.60
CA GLY A 87 0.18 -10.29 5.38
C GLY A 87 -0.14 -11.76 5.18
N GLU A 88 -0.39 -12.50 6.27
CA GLU A 88 -0.75 -13.92 6.27
C GLU A 88 -1.99 -14.20 5.41
N GLU A 89 -3.01 -13.35 5.49
CA GLU A 89 -4.28 -13.53 4.80
C GLU A 89 -4.23 -13.15 3.31
N SER A 90 -3.18 -12.44 2.90
CA SER A 90 -2.94 -12.06 1.49
C SER A 90 -2.14 -13.12 0.72
N ALA A 91 -1.97 -14.33 1.26
CA ALA A 91 -1.19 -15.38 0.63
C ALA A 91 -1.67 -15.69 -0.80
N GLY A 92 -0.74 -15.60 -1.76
CA GLY A 92 -1.04 -15.83 -3.17
C GLY A 92 -1.58 -14.60 -3.90
N GLU A 93 -1.85 -13.49 -3.22
CA GLU A 93 -2.17 -12.21 -3.86
C GLU A 93 -0.91 -11.51 -4.37
N PRO A 94 -1.00 -10.67 -5.42
CA PRO A 94 0.17 -10.01 -5.99
C PRO A 94 1.05 -9.21 -5.00
N PRO A 95 0.49 -8.46 -4.01
CA PRO A 95 1.32 -7.75 -3.04
C PRO A 95 2.16 -8.70 -2.15
N ASN A 96 1.55 -9.79 -1.69
CA ASN A 96 2.23 -10.83 -0.91
C ASN A 96 3.36 -11.49 -1.73
N GLN A 97 3.05 -11.88 -2.98
CA GLN A 97 4.03 -12.47 -3.89
C GLN A 97 5.21 -11.52 -4.15
N ALA A 98 4.95 -10.22 -4.34
CA ALA A 98 5.98 -9.23 -4.57
C ALA A 98 6.98 -9.13 -3.40
N ALA A 99 6.49 -9.17 -2.15
CA ALA A 99 7.33 -9.17 -0.96
C ALA A 99 8.25 -10.41 -0.91
N HIS A 100 7.71 -11.60 -1.19
CA HIS A 100 8.50 -12.84 -1.22
C HIS A 100 9.54 -12.85 -2.35
N VAL A 101 9.19 -12.37 -3.55
CA VAL A 101 10.11 -12.28 -4.69
C VAL A 101 11.27 -11.33 -4.37
N LEU A 102 10.97 -10.15 -3.81
CA LEU A 102 12.01 -9.20 -3.41
C LEU A 102 12.92 -9.77 -2.31
N ALA A 103 12.36 -10.51 -1.33
CA ALA A 103 13.16 -11.18 -0.31
C ALA A 103 14.13 -12.19 -0.91
N GLY A 104 13.66 -12.99 -1.87
CA GLY A 104 14.51 -13.91 -2.63
C GLY A 104 15.65 -13.20 -3.36
N HIS A 105 15.37 -12.04 -3.97
CA HIS A 105 16.42 -11.23 -4.58
C HIS A 105 17.43 -10.68 -3.58
N LEU A 106 17.01 -10.31 -2.37
CA LEU A 106 17.91 -9.81 -1.33
C LEU A 106 18.62 -10.92 -0.54
N GLY A 107 18.31 -12.19 -0.79
CA GLY A 107 18.85 -13.32 -0.04
C GLY A 107 18.30 -13.40 1.40
N THR A 108 17.15 -12.79 1.66
CA THR A 108 16.46 -12.78 2.95
C THR A 108 15.15 -13.57 2.86
N LYS A 109 14.40 -13.64 3.96
CA LYS A 109 13.02 -14.12 3.99
C LYS A 109 12.09 -12.95 4.23
N ALA A 110 10.90 -13.00 3.64
CA ALA A 110 9.82 -12.11 4.02
C ALA A 110 9.22 -12.61 5.34
N GLU A 111 9.01 -11.70 6.27
CA GLU A 111 8.29 -11.95 7.51
C GLU A 111 6.80 -12.02 7.24
N THR A 112 6.10 -12.94 7.92
CA THR A 112 4.65 -13.04 7.84
C THR A 112 4.04 -12.21 8.96
N TYR A 113 3.16 -11.27 8.62
CA TYR A 113 2.50 -10.37 9.56
C TYR A 113 0.98 -10.65 9.60
N PRO A 114 0.30 -10.34 10.71
CA PRO A 114 -1.15 -10.48 10.82
C PRO A 114 -1.91 -9.65 9.77
N GLY A 115 -3.02 -10.20 9.27
CA GLY A 115 -3.93 -9.55 8.34
C GLY A 115 -3.58 -9.72 6.86
N ASP A 116 -4.29 -8.98 6.01
CA ASP A 116 -4.16 -8.99 4.56
C ASP A 116 -3.17 -7.90 4.08
N HIS A 117 -3.29 -7.46 2.82
CA HIS A 117 -2.49 -6.37 2.27
C HIS A 117 -2.64 -5.05 3.06
N GLY A 118 -3.81 -4.79 3.64
CA GLY A 118 -4.16 -3.64 4.47
C GLY A 118 -4.03 -3.88 5.98
N GLY A 119 -3.52 -5.04 6.40
CA GLY A 119 -3.41 -5.46 7.80
C GLY A 119 -2.71 -4.48 8.73
N PHE A 120 -1.85 -3.60 8.21
CA PHE A 120 -1.21 -2.52 8.99
C PHE A 120 -2.21 -1.51 9.57
N GLY A 121 -3.39 -1.37 8.95
CA GLY A 121 -4.48 -0.52 9.45
C GLY A 121 -5.51 -1.30 10.24
N THR A 122 -5.99 -2.41 9.71
CA THR A 122 -7.08 -3.21 10.32
C THR A 122 -6.63 -3.99 11.56
N GLU A 123 -5.38 -4.49 11.55
CA GLU A 123 -4.77 -5.29 12.62
C GLU A 123 -3.59 -4.55 13.28
N ALA A 124 -3.71 -3.21 13.41
CA ALA A 124 -2.61 -2.31 13.75
C ALA A 124 -1.85 -2.68 15.05
N GLU A 125 -2.55 -3.16 16.08
CA GLU A 125 -1.91 -3.54 17.35
C GLU A 125 -1.00 -4.76 17.19
N ALA A 126 -1.48 -5.80 16.52
CA ALA A 126 -0.74 -7.02 16.25
C ALA A 126 0.43 -6.75 15.27
N PHE A 127 0.16 -6.00 14.20
CA PHE A 127 1.20 -5.55 13.26
C PHE A 127 2.33 -4.80 13.97
N ALA A 128 1.98 -3.88 14.89
CA ALA A 128 2.96 -3.10 15.63
C ALA A 128 3.76 -3.94 16.64
N GLN A 129 3.15 -4.96 17.24
CA GLN A 129 3.85 -5.86 18.15
C GLN A 129 4.90 -6.69 17.40
N ASP A 130 4.53 -7.34 16.30
CA ASP A 130 5.46 -8.11 15.48
C ASP A 130 6.57 -7.23 14.90
N GLY A 131 6.22 -5.99 14.49
CA GLY A 131 7.20 -4.98 14.09
C GLY A 131 8.22 -4.65 15.18
N ARG A 132 7.79 -4.50 16.44
CA ARG A 132 8.70 -4.27 17.57
C ARG A 132 9.57 -5.48 17.84
N ASP A 133 9.06 -6.70 17.69
CA ASP A 133 9.84 -7.91 17.95
C ASP A 133 10.91 -8.11 16.88
N VAL A 134 10.57 -7.95 15.59
CA VAL A 134 11.55 -8.01 14.49
C VAL A 134 12.63 -6.94 14.63
N LEU A 135 12.27 -5.71 15.02
CA LEU A 135 13.24 -4.64 15.23
C LEU A 135 14.01 -4.78 16.57
N GLY A 136 13.38 -5.33 17.60
CA GLY A 136 13.85 -5.43 18.98
C GLY A 136 14.74 -6.65 19.26
N VAL A 137 14.56 -7.76 18.53
CA VAL A 137 15.51 -8.91 18.52
C VAL A 137 16.94 -8.46 18.14
N LEU A 138 17.08 -7.25 17.60
CA LEU A 138 18.31 -6.71 17.04
C LEU A 138 18.95 -5.60 17.90
N THR A 139 18.38 -5.25 19.07
CA THR A 139 18.90 -4.24 19.99
C THR A 139 19.76 -4.79 21.13
N GLY A 140 20.50 -5.88 20.91
CA GLY A 140 21.62 -6.28 21.79
C GLY A 140 22.81 -5.30 21.83
N ALA A 141 22.61 -4.04 21.42
CA ALA A 141 23.56 -2.94 21.50
C ALA A 141 23.00 -1.85 22.44
N PRO A 142 23.83 -1.17 23.26
CA PRO A 142 23.36 -0.23 24.26
C PRO A 142 22.52 0.88 23.63
N GLY A 143 21.28 1.00 24.12
CA GLY A 143 20.26 1.87 23.54
C GLY A 143 20.68 3.33 23.51
N HIS A 144 20.39 4.00 22.40
CA HIS A 144 20.36 5.46 22.35
C HIS A 144 19.21 5.92 23.25
N ALA A 145 19.48 6.85 24.17
CA ALA A 145 18.45 7.37 25.08
C ALA A 145 17.23 7.89 24.30
N PRO A 146 16.00 7.72 24.81
CA PRO A 146 14.80 8.23 24.15
C PRO A 146 14.93 9.73 24.00
N ARG A 147 14.81 10.25 22.77
CA ARG A 147 14.57 11.68 22.57
C ARG A 147 13.11 11.95 22.96
N GLU A 148 12.90 13.00 23.75
CA GLU A 148 11.57 13.41 24.20
C GLU A 148 10.60 13.51 23.02
N SER A 149 9.49 12.78 23.11
CA SER A 149 8.39 12.82 22.17
C SER A 149 7.63 14.14 22.32
N GLY A 150 8.06 15.16 21.56
CA GLY A 150 7.19 16.28 21.24
C GLY A 150 5.92 15.73 20.60
N THR A 151 4.77 15.97 21.21
CA THR A 151 3.45 15.60 20.73
C THR A 151 3.16 16.30 19.41
N ARG A 152 3.57 15.69 18.30
CA ARG A 152 2.96 15.95 17.01
C ARG A 152 1.70 15.07 16.93
N PRO A 153 0.54 15.62 16.55
CA PRO A 153 -0.67 14.82 16.41
C PRO A 153 -0.39 13.67 15.44
N HIS A 154 -0.82 12.47 15.83
CA HIS A 154 -0.73 11.26 15.02
C HIS A 154 -1.63 11.47 13.81
N ALA A 155 -1.04 11.79 12.66
CA ALA A 155 -1.78 11.75 11.41
C ALA A 155 -2.19 10.30 11.16
N ASP A 156 -3.49 10.09 10.95
CA ASP A 156 -4.01 8.82 10.47
C ASP A 156 -3.47 8.61 9.04
N PRO A 157 -2.68 7.54 8.78
CA PRO A 157 -2.11 7.29 7.46
C PRO A 157 -3.19 7.07 6.39
N ILE A 158 -4.42 6.71 6.77
CA ILE A 158 -5.57 6.59 5.87
C ILE A 158 -6.14 7.99 5.55
N ALA A 159 -6.18 8.91 6.52
CA ALA A 159 -6.61 10.29 6.30
C ALA A 159 -5.68 11.05 5.33
N TRP A 160 -4.39 10.70 5.30
CA TRP A 160 -3.41 11.29 4.37
C TRP A 160 -3.76 11.07 2.89
N LEU A 161 -4.32 9.92 2.52
CA LEU A 161 -4.76 9.61 1.15
C LEU A 161 -6.02 10.40 0.74
N CYS A 162 -6.78 10.95 1.70
CA CYS A 162 -8.01 11.67 1.45
C CYS A 162 -7.83 13.20 1.27
N GLU A 163 -6.68 13.77 1.62
CA GLU A 163 -6.52 15.23 1.81
C GLU A 163 -5.70 15.99 0.76
N PHE A 164 -5.15 15.37 -0.28
CA PHE A 164 -4.31 16.10 -1.27
C PHE A 164 -4.86 16.08 -2.70
N ALA A 165 -5.53 17.17 -3.07
CA ALA A 165 -5.43 17.79 -4.40
C ALA A 165 -5.44 19.32 -4.20
N PRO A 166 -4.33 20.05 -4.45
CA PRO A 166 -4.38 21.51 -4.49
C PRO A 166 -5.18 21.96 -5.72
N LEU A 167 -5.85 23.10 -5.54
CA LEU A 167 -6.63 23.86 -6.53
C LEU A 167 -5.89 24.10 -7.85
#